data_AF-W3WMT3-F1
#
_entry.id   AF-W3WMT3-F1
#
_cell.length_a   1.000
_cell.length_b   1.000
_cell.length_c   1.000
_cell.angle_alpha   90.00
_cell.angle_beta   90.00
_cell.angle_gamma   90.00
#
_symmetry.space_group_name_H-M   'P 1'
#
loop_
_entity.id
_entity.type
_entity.pdbx_description
1 polymer ?
#
loop_
_entity_poly.entity_id
_entity_poly.type
_entity_poly.pdbx_seq_one_letter_code
_entity_poly.pdbx_strand_id
1 'polypeptide(L)'
;MDQLRRNQTTAEQATALEDGNNNFLTNKPYSARFRELLKQRRRLPVSANRSRFLELYQRSRVIILTSDTGSGKTTQSTQFILFDEFASGKMVACTQPRRLAATSVATRVAEELDVELGAQVGYNVRFDVKGSKETRLGYMTDGKLLAGAMADPLFSKYCCIIIDEAHERTIPTDILLALLKRAISDRDDLSVVIMSATLDAQRFQKSFWR
;
A
#
# COMPACT_ATOMS: atom_id res chain seq x y z
N MET A 1 20.64 -8.96 -0.22
CA MET A 1 19.54 -8.18 -0.81
C MET A 1 19.10 -8.71 -2.18
N ASP A 2 19.83 -9.65 -2.80
CA ASP A 2 19.52 -10.24 -4.13
C ASP A 2 18.25 -11.12 -4.23
N GLN A 3 17.38 -11.12 -3.21
CA GLN A 3 16.22 -12.01 -3.17
C GLN A 3 14.91 -11.36 -3.62
N LEU A 4 14.77 -10.03 -3.49
CA LEU A 4 13.55 -9.34 -3.90
C LEU A 4 13.68 -8.85 -5.34
N ARG A 5 12.72 -9.26 -6.17
CA ARG A 5 12.59 -8.79 -7.55
C ARG A 5 11.26 -8.10 -7.69
N ARG A 6 11.31 -6.94 -8.34
CA ARG A 6 10.13 -6.14 -8.63
C ARG A 6 9.09 -7.00 -9.38
N ASN A 7 7.85 -7.02 -8.89
CA ASN A 7 6.73 -7.69 -9.56
C ASN A 7 6.97 -9.22 -9.76
N GLN A 8 7.78 -9.83 -8.89
CA GLN A 8 8.15 -11.24 -8.97
C GLN A 8 8.40 -11.86 -7.58
N THR A 9 8.17 -11.10 -6.51
CA THR A 9 8.39 -11.60 -5.16
C THR A 9 7.25 -12.52 -4.77
N THR A 10 7.61 -13.73 -4.34
CA THR A 10 6.65 -14.74 -3.87
C THR A 10 6.29 -14.51 -2.39
N ALA A 11 5.15 -15.07 -1.96
CA ALA A 11 4.75 -15.01 -0.55
C ALA A 11 5.78 -15.71 0.34
N GLU A 12 6.36 -16.82 -0.15
CA GLU A 12 7.37 -17.63 0.55
C GLU A 12 8.66 -16.84 0.76
N GLN A 13 9.14 -16.13 -0.28
CA GLN A 13 10.31 -15.25 -0.16
C GLN A 13 10.06 -14.13 0.86
N ALA A 14 8.89 -13.51 0.81
CA ALA A 14 8.57 -12.44 1.74
C ALA A 14 8.42 -12.95 3.19
N THR A 15 7.84 -14.13 3.38
CA THR A 15 7.76 -14.81 4.68
C THR A 15 9.14 -15.19 5.21
N ALA A 16 10.05 -15.68 4.36
CA ALA A 16 11.42 -15.98 4.75
C ALA A 16 12.18 -14.74 5.26
N LEU A 17 11.94 -13.57 4.64
CA LEU A 17 12.49 -12.30 5.12
C LEU A 17 11.88 -11.86 6.46
N GLU A 18 10.57 -12.01 6.64
CA GLU A 18 9.89 -11.72 7.90
C GLU A 18 10.34 -12.66 9.04
N ASP A 19 10.65 -13.92 8.72
CA ASP A 19 11.11 -14.92 9.68
C ASP A 19 12.62 -14.82 9.97
N GLY A 20 13.40 -14.18 9.09
CA GLY A 20 14.83 -13.96 9.24
C GLY A 20 15.21 -13.18 10.51
N ASN A 21 16.50 -13.12 10.84
CA ASN A 21 16.97 -12.46 12.07
C ASN A 21 16.95 -10.93 11.97
N ASN A 22 17.26 -10.40 10.79
CA ASN A 22 17.41 -8.98 10.56
C ASN A 22 16.28 -8.44 9.68
N ASN A 23 15.84 -7.23 9.99
CA ASN A 23 14.88 -6.47 9.23
C ASN A 23 15.43 -6.14 7.84
N PHE A 24 14.76 -6.60 6.78
CA PHE A 24 15.20 -6.38 5.41
C PHE A 24 15.25 -4.89 5.00
N LEU A 25 14.51 -4.03 5.70
CA LEU A 25 14.46 -2.59 5.46
C LEU A 25 15.60 -1.81 6.12
N THR A 26 16.07 -2.26 7.29
CA THR A 26 17.02 -1.51 8.13
C THR A 26 18.32 -2.26 8.43
N ASN A 27 18.37 -3.55 8.11
CA ASN A 27 19.42 -4.52 8.44
C ASN A 27 19.72 -4.65 9.95
N LYS A 28 18.80 -4.18 10.82
CA LYS A 28 18.89 -4.34 12.28
C LYS A 28 18.18 -5.62 12.72
N PRO A 29 18.58 -6.26 13.83
CA PRO A 29 17.85 -7.40 14.38
C PRO A 29 16.39 -7.04 14.67
N TYR A 30 15.45 -7.94 14.34
CA TYR A 30 14.04 -7.74 14.67
C TYR A 30 13.80 -7.76 16.19
N SER A 31 12.95 -6.85 16.65
CA SER A 31 12.55 -6.77 18.06
C SER A 31 11.62 -7.93 18.49
N ALA A 32 11.54 -8.18 19.79
CA ALA A 32 10.57 -9.14 20.34
C ALA A 32 9.12 -8.71 20.03
N ARG A 33 8.86 -7.39 20.06
CA ARG A 33 7.55 -6.81 19.73
C ARG A 33 7.15 -7.09 18.28
N PHE A 34 8.09 -6.98 17.34
CA PHE A 34 7.85 -7.37 15.95
C PHE A 34 7.41 -8.82 15.82
N ARG A 35 8.10 -9.76 16.51
CA ARG A 35 7.76 -11.19 16.46
C ARG A 35 6.36 -11.46 17.00
N GLU A 36 5.94 -10.76 18.03
CA GLU A 36 4.57 -10.85 18.56
C GLU A 36 3.55 -10.33 17.55
N LEU A 37 3.76 -9.14 16.99
CA LEU A 37 2.88 -8.54 15.99
C LEU A 37 2.79 -9.41 14.73
N LEU A 38 3.91 -10.00 14.28
CA LEU A 38 3.94 -10.89 13.12
C LEU A 38 3.03 -12.12 13.31
N LYS A 39 3.02 -12.72 14.52
CA LYS A 39 2.10 -13.82 14.85
C LYS A 39 0.64 -13.39 14.76
N GLN A 40 0.30 -12.18 15.21
CA GLN A 40 -1.05 -11.64 15.12
C GLN A 40 -1.45 -11.39 13.66
N ARG A 41 -0.56 -10.76 12.87
CA ARG A 41 -0.76 -10.44 11.45
C ARG A 41 -1.05 -11.67 10.60
N ARG A 42 -0.36 -12.79 10.86
CA ARG A 42 -0.56 -14.06 10.13
C ARG A 42 -1.94 -14.69 10.36
N ARG A 43 -2.67 -14.30 11.41
CA ARG A 43 -4.03 -14.77 11.70
C ARG A 43 -5.12 -13.95 10.99
N LEU A 44 -4.77 -12.82 10.37
CA LEU A 44 -5.73 -11.97 9.68
C LEU A 44 -6.26 -12.65 8.40
N PRO A 45 -7.55 -12.51 8.05
CA PRO A 45 -8.14 -13.14 6.86
C PRO A 45 -7.40 -12.85 5.55
N VAL A 46 -6.88 -11.63 5.37
CA VAL A 46 -6.12 -11.27 4.15
C VAL A 46 -4.78 -12.00 4.04
N SER A 47 -4.17 -12.38 5.17
CA SER A 47 -2.87 -13.05 5.19
C SER A 47 -2.94 -14.48 4.63
N ALA A 48 -4.07 -15.17 4.84
CA ALA A 48 -4.33 -16.48 4.24
C ALA A 48 -4.35 -16.44 2.70
N ASN A 49 -4.60 -15.28 2.11
CA ASN A 49 -4.71 -15.10 0.65
C ASN A 49 -3.53 -14.32 0.05
N ARG A 50 -2.40 -14.18 0.76
CA ARG A 50 -1.23 -13.41 0.30
C ARG A 50 -0.72 -13.86 -1.07
N SER A 51 -0.52 -15.17 -1.28
CA SER A 51 0.00 -15.69 -2.55
C SER A 51 -0.94 -15.39 -3.71
N ARG A 52 -2.25 -15.55 -3.50
CA ARG A 52 -3.26 -15.24 -4.52
C ARG A 52 -3.34 -13.74 -4.82
N PHE A 53 -3.23 -12.90 -3.79
CA PHE A 53 -3.19 -11.45 -3.96
C PHE A 53 -1.99 -11.02 -4.80
N LEU A 54 -0.79 -11.54 -4.50
CA LEU A 54 0.43 -11.22 -5.27
C LEU A 54 0.33 -11.70 -6.72
N GLU A 55 -0.20 -12.90 -6.97
CA GLU A 55 -0.43 -13.39 -8.33
C GLU A 55 -1.33 -12.45 -9.15
N LEU A 56 -2.43 -11.97 -8.54
CA LEU A 56 -3.34 -11.01 -9.19
C LEU A 56 -2.67 -9.65 -9.41
N TYR A 57 -1.89 -9.19 -8.43
CA TYR A 57 -1.14 -7.93 -8.49
C TYR A 57 -0.10 -7.93 -9.60
N GLN A 58 0.64 -9.01 -9.73
CA GLN A 58 1.70 -9.13 -10.73
C GLN A 58 1.16 -9.21 -12.16
N ARG A 59 -0.08 -9.71 -12.33
CA ARG A 59 -0.74 -9.84 -13.65
C ARG A 59 -1.62 -8.65 -14.03
N SER A 60 -1.94 -7.75 -13.09
CA SER A 60 -2.98 -6.73 -13.29
C SER A 60 -2.50 -5.37 -12.83
N ARG A 61 -2.55 -4.36 -13.71
CA ARG A 61 -2.24 -2.96 -13.33
C ARG A 61 -3.31 -2.33 -12.46
N VAL A 62 -4.55 -2.84 -12.50
CA VAL A 62 -5.65 -2.38 -11.66
C VAL A 62 -6.28 -3.56 -10.94
N ILE A 63 -6.42 -3.46 -9.62
CA ILE A 63 -7.06 -4.47 -8.78
C ILE A 63 -8.14 -3.82 -7.93
N ILE A 64 -9.29 -4.47 -7.85
CA ILE A 64 -10.35 -4.13 -6.90
C ILE A 64 -10.35 -5.18 -5.81
N LEU A 65 -10.04 -4.79 -4.58
CA LEU A 65 -10.00 -5.66 -3.42
C LEU A 65 -11.19 -5.39 -2.50
N THR A 66 -12.03 -6.40 -2.31
CA THR A 66 -13.19 -6.36 -1.41
C THR A 66 -13.01 -7.35 -0.27
N SER A 67 -13.22 -6.89 0.97
CA SER A 67 -13.36 -7.75 2.16
C SER A 67 -13.90 -6.93 3.33
N ASP A 68 -14.37 -7.60 4.39
CA ASP A 68 -14.94 -6.95 5.56
C ASP A 68 -13.96 -6.03 6.31
N THR A 69 -14.50 -5.08 7.08
CA THR A 69 -13.69 -4.25 7.98
C THR A 69 -12.98 -5.12 9.02
N GLY A 70 -11.77 -4.72 9.42
CA GLY A 70 -10.96 -5.52 10.35
C GLY A 70 -10.26 -6.75 9.74
N SER A 71 -10.47 -7.05 8.46
CA SER A 71 -9.81 -8.18 7.78
C SER A 71 -8.30 -8.00 7.57
N GLY A 72 -7.78 -6.78 7.72
CA GLY A 72 -6.37 -6.44 7.53
C GLY A 72 -6.03 -5.82 6.16
N LYS A 73 -7.01 -5.43 5.34
CA LYS A 73 -6.79 -4.84 3.99
C LYS A 73 -5.71 -3.76 3.97
N THR A 74 -5.94 -2.68 4.73
CA THR A 74 -5.10 -1.48 4.71
C THR A 74 -3.69 -1.76 5.21
N THR A 75 -3.57 -2.53 6.30
CA THR A 75 -2.28 -2.77 6.95
C THR A 75 -1.47 -3.83 6.20
N GLN A 76 -2.05 -4.97 5.83
CA GLN A 76 -1.28 -6.07 5.28
C GLN A 76 -1.09 -5.97 3.76
N SER A 77 -2.10 -5.56 2.99
CA SER A 77 -1.98 -5.52 1.52
C SER A 77 -0.94 -4.49 1.07
N THR A 78 -0.86 -3.34 1.76
CA THR A 78 0.19 -2.34 1.55
C THR A 78 1.59 -2.91 1.80
N GLN A 79 1.75 -3.70 2.85
CA GLN A 79 3.01 -4.40 3.15
C GLN A 79 3.31 -5.46 2.08
N PHE A 80 2.33 -6.25 1.64
CA PHE A 80 2.54 -7.25 0.59
C PHE A 80 3.07 -6.61 -0.69
N ILE A 81 2.47 -5.49 -1.10
CA ILE A 81 2.93 -4.70 -2.24
C ILE A 81 4.32 -4.11 -1.98
N LEU A 82 4.59 -3.59 -0.78
CA LEU A 82 5.91 -3.05 -0.43
C LEU A 82 7.02 -4.10 -0.62
N PHE A 83 6.80 -5.35 -0.18
CA PHE A 83 7.77 -6.43 -0.37
C PHE A 83 7.99 -6.72 -1.86
N ASP A 84 6.92 -6.77 -2.64
CA ASP A 84 7.00 -7.10 -4.08
C ASP A 84 7.58 -5.97 -4.93
N GLU A 85 7.33 -4.72 -4.57
CA GLU A 85 7.83 -3.53 -5.28
C GLU A 85 9.10 -2.94 -4.65
N PHE A 86 9.69 -3.56 -3.62
CA PHE A 86 10.84 -3.00 -2.89
C PHE A 86 12.00 -2.65 -3.84
N ALA A 87 12.29 -3.54 -4.79
CA ALA A 87 13.36 -3.37 -5.78
C ALA A 87 13.08 -2.28 -6.83
N SER A 88 11.86 -1.71 -6.90
CA SER A 88 11.54 -0.60 -7.80
C SER A 88 12.22 0.72 -7.39
N GLY A 89 12.58 0.86 -6.11
CA GLY A 89 13.05 2.12 -5.53
C GLY A 89 12.00 3.23 -5.42
N LYS A 90 10.77 2.99 -5.90
CA LYS A 90 9.63 3.93 -5.82
C LYS A 90 8.80 3.69 -4.57
N MET A 91 7.89 4.62 -4.29
CA MET A 91 7.01 4.55 -3.12
C MET A 91 5.69 3.82 -3.42
N VAL A 92 5.18 3.12 -2.42
CA VAL A 92 3.79 2.70 -2.34
C VAL A 92 3.01 3.77 -1.57
N ALA A 93 1.93 4.28 -2.16
CA ALA A 93 1.02 5.22 -1.49
C ALA A 93 -0.30 4.54 -1.16
N CYS A 94 -0.85 4.83 0.01
CA CYS A 94 -2.20 4.43 0.40
C CYS A 94 -2.98 5.65 0.89
N THR A 95 -4.10 5.94 0.25
CA THR A 95 -4.97 7.04 0.67
C THR A 95 -5.94 6.58 1.76
N GLN A 96 -6.34 7.52 2.61
CA GLN A 96 -7.38 7.36 3.61
C GLN A 96 -8.28 8.60 3.57
N PRO A 97 -9.60 8.48 3.73
CA PRO A 97 -10.48 9.64 3.69
C PRO A 97 -10.25 10.61 4.86
N ARG A 98 -9.74 10.11 5.99
CA ARG A 98 -9.58 10.88 7.25
C ARG A 98 -8.12 10.97 7.68
N ARG A 99 -7.73 12.15 8.19
CA ARG A 99 -6.38 12.42 8.70
C ARG A 99 -5.98 11.45 9.82
N LEU A 100 -6.87 11.25 10.80
CA LEU A 100 -6.61 10.36 11.93
C LEU A 100 -6.41 8.91 11.48
N ALA A 101 -7.16 8.46 10.47
CA ALA A 101 -6.98 7.13 9.89
C ALA A 101 -5.60 6.99 9.23
N ALA A 102 -5.18 7.95 8.40
CA ALA A 102 -3.87 7.96 7.76
C ALA A 102 -2.72 7.93 8.78
N THR A 103 -2.76 8.79 9.80
CA THR A 103 -1.71 8.84 10.84
C THR A 103 -1.70 7.58 11.71
N SER A 104 -2.87 7.07 12.09
CA SER A 104 -3.00 5.86 12.91
C SER A 104 -2.49 4.63 12.18
N VAL A 105 -2.88 4.44 10.91
CA VAL A 105 -2.43 3.28 10.13
C VAL A 105 -0.95 3.34 9.82
N ALA A 106 -0.39 4.50 9.52
CA ALA A 106 1.06 4.66 9.33
C ALA A 106 1.82 4.30 10.60
N THR A 107 1.36 4.78 11.75
CA THR A 107 1.96 4.46 13.06
C THR A 107 1.93 2.96 13.31
N ARG A 108 0.75 2.33 13.12
CA ARG A 108 0.59 0.89 13.30
C ARG A 108 1.50 0.09 12.36
N VAL A 109 1.58 0.47 11.10
CA VAL A 109 2.36 -0.27 10.09
C VAL A 109 3.87 -0.07 10.29
N ALA A 110 4.29 1.10 10.78
CA ALA A 110 5.68 1.31 11.20
C ALA A 110 6.07 0.33 12.33
N GLU A 111 5.20 0.15 13.32
CA GLU A 111 5.40 -0.85 14.39
C GLU A 111 5.40 -2.28 13.84
N GLU A 112 4.47 -2.60 12.93
CA GLU A 112 4.38 -3.94 12.33
C GLU A 112 5.59 -4.31 11.47
N LEU A 113 6.26 -3.32 10.88
CA LEU A 113 7.50 -3.48 10.09
C LEU A 113 8.77 -3.28 10.91
N ASP A 114 8.66 -3.00 12.22
CA ASP A 114 9.78 -2.74 13.14
C ASP A 114 10.70 -1.60 12.65
N VAL A 115 10.08 -0.51 12.21
CA VAL A 115 10.76 0.69 11.72
C VAL A 115 10.30 1.94 12.45
N GLU A 116 11.14 2.98 12.44
CA GLU A 116 10.76 4.27 12.96
C GLU A 116 9.75 4.96 12.02
N LEU A 117 8.64 5.46 12.58
CA LEU A 117 7.69 6.26 11.82
C LEU A 117 8.38 7.52 11.29
N GLY A 118 8.27 7.78 9.99
CA GLY A 118 8.96 8.85 9.27
C GLY A 118 10.21 8.38 8.53
N ALA A 119 10.74 7.19 8.83
CA ALA A 119 11.79 6.55 8.04
C ALA A 119 11.15 5.79 6.86
N GLN A 120 11.10 4.46 6.89
CA GLN A 120 10.61 3.65 5.78
C GLN A 120 9.08 3.68 5.62
N VAL A 121 8.36 3.90 6.72
CA VAL A 121 6.90 4.11 6.74
C VAL A 121 6.62 5.54 7.18
N GLY A 122 5.74 6.26 6.50
CA GLY A 122 5.42 7.64 6.82
C GLY A 122 3.98 8.02 6.51
N TYR A 123 3.60 9.26 6.86
CA TYR A 123 2.33 9.85 6.46
C TYR A 123 2.45 11.30 5.97
N ASN A 124 1.48 11.71 5.16
CA ASN A 124 1.32 13.09 4.71
C ASN A 124 -0.14 13.51 4.78
N VAL A 125 -0.45 14.37 5.75
CA VAL A 125 -1.79 14.92 5.96
C VAL A 125 -1.72 16.45 5.99
N ARG A 126 -2.87 17.13 5.99
CA ARG A 126 -2.88 18.60 6.06
C ARG A 126 -2.19 19.07 7.35
N PHE A 127 -1.22 19.96 7.19
CA PHE A 127 -0.41 20.59 8.25
C PHE A 127 0.49 19.65 9.05
N ASP A 128 0.61 18.38 8.68
CA ASP A 128 1.46 17.43 9.38
C ASP A 128 2.00 16.37 8.41
N VAL A 129 3.32 16.29 8.32
CA VAL A 129 4.03 15.41 7.40
C VAL A 129 5.15 14.73 8.16
N LYS A 130 5.16 13.40 8.13
CA LYS A 130 6.19 12.57 8.75
C LYS A 130 6.69 11.56 7.73
N GLY A 131 7.80 11.88 7.09
CA GLY A 131 8.42 11.09 6.04
C GLY A 131 9.81 11.62 5.71
N SER A 132 10.57 10.83 4.95
CA SER A 132 11.96 11.08 4.60
C SER A 132 12.25 10.55 3.19
N LYS A 133 13.49 10.69 2.72
CA LYS A 133 13.93 10.13 1.43
C LYS A 133 13.99 8.59 1.46
N GLU A 134 14.06 8.02 2.66
CA GLU A 134 14.03 6.59 2.93
C GLU A 134 12.60 6.02 2.91
N THR A 135 11.56 6.86 2.93
CA THR A 135 10.18 6.38 2.92
C THR A 135 9.89 5.58 1.65
N ARG A 136 9.35 4.38 1.86
CA ARG A 136 8.92 3.45 0.80
C ARG A 136 7.43 3.14 0.86
N LEU A 137 6.81 3.32 2.04
CA LEU A 137 5.37 3.18 2.22
C LEU A 137 4.80 4.45 2.88
N GLY A 138 3.94 5.16 2.15
CA GLY A 138 3.34 6.41 2.60
C GLY A 138 1.82 6.33 2.71
N TYR A 139 1.27 6.76 3.85
CA TYR A 139 -0.16 6.94 4.03
C TYR A 139 -0.55 8.41 3.96
N MET A 140 -1.61 8.75 3.26
CA MET A 140 -1.99 10.15 3.08
C MET A 140 -3.49 10.32 2.95
N THR A 141 -3.98 11.54 3.09
CA THR A 141 -5.38 11.81 2.73
C THR A 141 -5.55 11.91 1.23
N ASP A 142 -6.74 11.58 0.71
CA ASP A 142 -7.07 11.74 -0.72
C ASP A 142 -6.70 13.13 -1.24
N GLY A 143 -7.09 14.19 -0.51
CA GLY A 143 -6.78 15.56 -0.88
C GLY A 143 -5.29 15.90 -0.93
N LYS A 144 -4.44 15.17 -0.19
CA LYS A 144 -2.98 15.34 -0.23
C LYS A 144 -2.37 14.69 -1.46
N LEU A 145 -2.80 13.48 -1.79
CA LEU A 145 -2.37 12.84 -3.03
C LEU A 145 -2.86 13.64 -4.24
N LEU A 146 -4.11 14.12 -4.22
CA LEU A 146 -4.70 14.92 -5.30
C LEU A 146 -3.93 16.21 -5.54
N ALA A 147 -3.59 16.95 -4.47
CA ALA A 147 -2.76 18.14 -4.58
C ALA A 147 -1.37 17.83 -5.20
N GLY A 148 -0.78 16.69 -4.86
CA GLY A 148 0.45 16.21 -5.50
C GLY A 148 0.26 15.88 -6.98
N ALA A 149 -0.86 15.25 -7.34
CA ALA A 149 -1.21 14.89 -8.72
C ALA A 149 -1.39 16.11 -9.63
N MET A 150 -1.78 17.26 -9.08
CA MET A 150 -1.85 18.51 -9.86
C MET A 150 -0.47 18.99 -10.33
N ALA A 151 0.58 18.72 -9.55
CA ALA A 151 1.96 19.08 -9.90
C ALA A 151 2.68 17.97 -10.69
N ASP A 152 2.37 16.70 -10.40
CA ASP A 152 2.90 15.53 -11.09
C ASP A 152 1.74 14.57 -11.48
N PRO A 153 1.10 14.81 -12.64
CA PRO A 153 -0.04 14.01 -13.09
C PRO A 153 0.30 12.55 -13.44
N LEU A 154 1.60 12.25 -13.61
CA LEU A 154 2.09 10.90 -13.91
C LEU A 154 2.44 10.12 -12.64
N PHE A 155 2.31 10.73 -11.45
CA PHE A 155 2.57 10.06 -10.18
C PHE A 155 3.98 9.44 -10.12
N SER A 156 4.99 10.10 -10.71
CA SER A 156 6.32 9.55 -11.03
C SER A 156 7.04 8.90 -9.84
N LYS A 157 6.77 9.41 -8.63
CA LYS A 157 7.32 8.93 -7.35
C LYS A 157 6.80 7.55 -6.92
N TYR A 158 5.68 7.11 -7.48
CA TYR A 158 4.97 5.91 -7.02
C TYR A 158 5.06 4.76 -8.02
N CYS A 159 5.25 3.55 -7.49
CA CYS A 159 5.05 2.28 -8.22
C CYS A 159 3.64 1.73 -8.02
N CYS A 160 3.02 2.03 -6.88
CA CYS A 160 1.66 1.61 -6.58
C CYS A 160 0.90 2.69 -5.82
N ILE A 161 -0.34 2.93 -6.21
CA ILE A 161 -1.28 3.81 -5.50
C ILE A 161 -2.50 3.00 -5.07
N ILE A 162 -2.78 3.03 -3.78
CA ILE A 162 -3.92 2.35 -3.16
C ILE A 162 -4.94 3.41 -2.78
N ILE A 163 -6.15 3.30 -3.31
CA ILE A 163 -7.32 4.10 -2.91
C ILE A 163 -8.10 3.26 -1.92
N ASP A 164 -7.96 3.56 -0.63
CA ASP A 164 -8.68 2.85 0.42
C ASP A 164 -10.01 3.52 0.78
N GLU A 165 -10.92 2.73 1.33
CA GLU A 165 -12.28 3.14 1.68
C GLU A 165 -13.01 3.84 0.51
N ALA A 166 -12.83 3.32 -0.72
CA ALA A 166 -13.40 3.89 -1.94
C ALA A 166 -14.95 3.94 -1.92
N HIS A 167 -15.60 3.26 -0.97
CA HIS A 167 -17.04 3.39 -0.74
C HIS A 167 -17.47 4.72 -0.12
N GLU A 168 -16.57 5.49 0.50
CA GLU A 168 -16.93 6.82 1.02
C GLU A 168 -17.22 7.83 -0.11
N ARG A 169 -16.84 7.52 -1.37
CA ARG A 169 -17.18 8.29 -2.59
C ARG A 169 -16.96 9.80 -2.44
N THR A 170 -15.84 10.18 -1.84
CA THR A 170 -15.48 11.59 -1.68
C THR A 170 -15.12 12.21 -3.03
N ILE A 171 -15.36 13.52 -3.20
CA ILE A 171 -14.97 14.24 -4.44
C ILE A 171 -13.48 14.06 -4.77
N PRO A 172 -12.54 14.19 -3.81
CA PRO A 172 -11.12 13.95 -4.10
C PRO A 172 -10.83 12.53 -4.57
N THR A 173 -11.52 11.51 -4.02
CA THR A 173 -11.39 10.12 -4.45
C THR A 173 -11.83 9.94 -5.90
N ASP A 174 -13.01 10.44 -6.28
CA ASP A 174 -13.53 10.29 -7.64
C ASP A 174 -12.61 11.01 -8.67
N ILE A 175 -12.06 12.17 -8.33
CA ILE A 175 -11.09 12.88 -9.20
C ILE A 175 -9.77 12.09 -9.29
N LEU A 176 -9.25 11.58 -8.17
CA LEU A 176 -8.03 10.77 -8.17
C LEU A 176 -8.17 9.54 -9.06
N LEU A 177 -9.29 8.84 -8.99
CA LEU A 177 -9.56 7.67 -9.84
C LEU A 177 -9.52 8.04 -11.34
N ALA A 178 -10.07 9.20 -11.71
CA ALA A 178 -10.01 9.68 -13.09
C ALA A 178 -8.57 10.03 -13.53
N LEU A 179 -7.77 10.67 -12.67
CA LEU A 179 -6.37 10.99 -12.95
C LEU A 179 -5.50 9.73 -13.05
N LEU A 180 -5.70 8.78 -12.13
CA LEU A 180 -5.01 7.49 -12.15
C LEU A 180 -5.33 6.70 -13.42
N LYS A 181 -6.58 6.78 -13.91
CA LYS A 181 -6.97 6.18 -15.20
C LYS A 181 -6.16 6.71 -16.37
N ARG A 182 -5.95 8.01 -16.40
CA ARG A 182 -5.08 8.60 -17.40
C ARG A 182 -3.62 8.17 -17.21
N ALA A 183 -3.11 8.24 -15.98
CA ALA A 183 -1.71 7.93 -15.69
C ALA A 183 -1.33 6.48 -16.00
N ILE A 184 -2.20 5.50 -15.74
CA ILE A 184 -1.95 4.09 -16.07
C ILE A 184 -1.82 3.87 -17.58
N SER A 185 -2.58 4.60 -18.40
CA SER A 185 -2.45 4.50 -19.87
C SER A 185 -1.09 4.99 -20.36
N ASP A 186 -0.47 5.93 -19.65
CA ASP A 186 0.84 6.50 -19.99
C ASP A 186 2.01 5.79 -19.25
N ARG A 187 1.70 4.93 -18.27
CA ARG A 187 2.70 4.25 -17.42
C ARG A 187 2.40 2.76 -17.26
N ASP A 188 3.23 1.94 -17.89
CA ASP A 188 3.19 0.48 -17.71
C ASP A 188 3.77 0.01 -16.36
N ASP A 189 4.45 0.91 -15.65
CA ASP A 189 5.13 0.61 -14.39
C ASP A 189 4.38 1.14 -13.15
N LEU A 190 3.11 1.56 -13.31
CA LEU A 190 2.24 2.02 -12.23
C LEU A 190 1.08 1.04 -12.03
N SER A 191 0.93 0.56 -10.80
CA SER A 191 -0.22 -0.25 -10.37
C SER A 191 -1.18 0.56 -9.50
N VAL A 192 -2.48 0.24 -9.58
CA VAL A 192 -3.53 0.85 -8.76
C VAL A 192 -4.36 -0.23 -8.08
N VAL A 193 -4.54 -0.08 -6.77
CA VAL A 193 -5.39 -0.98 -5.98
C VAL A 193 -6.51 -0.17 -5.35
N ILE A 194 -7.74 -0.66 -5.50
CA ILE A 194 -8.93 0.02 -5.00
C ILE A 194 -9.52 -0.88 -3.93
N MET A 195 -9.47 -0.44 -2.68
CA MET A 195 -9.94 -1.21 -1.54
C MET A 195 -11.28 -0.66 -1.08
N SER A 196 -12.21 -1.57 -0.78
CA SER A 196 -13.48 -1.19 -0.16
C SER A 196 -14.13 -2.36 0.58
N ALA A 197 -14.84 -2.06 1.66
CA ALA A 197 -15.64 -3.04 2.39
C ALA A 197 -17.00 -3.35 1.74
N THR A 198 -17.59 -2.39 1.01
CA THR A 198 -19.00 -2.46 0.57
C THR A 198 -19.20 -2.15 -0.91
N LEU A 199 -18.13 -1.92 -1.65
CA LEU A 199 -18.22 -1.58 -3.07
C LEU A 199 -18.64 -2.81 -3.89
N ASP A 200 -19.67 -2.65 -4.71
CA ASP A 200 -19.95 -3.59 -5.80
C ASP A 200 -18.81 -3.51 -6.83
N ALA A 201 -17.90 -4.47 -6.73
CA ALA A 201 -16.72 -4.56 -7.58
C ALA A 201 -17.09 -4.66 -9.07
N GLN A 202 -18.20 -5.33 -9.42
CA GLN A 202 -18.60 -5.48 -10.82
C GLN A 202 -19.11 -4.16 -11.40
N ARG A 203 -19.89 -3.41 -10.63
CA ARG A 203 -20.36 -2.09 -11.06
C ARG A 203 -19.20 -1.12 -11.21
N PHE A 204 -18.27 -1.11 -10.26
CA PHE A 204 -17.12 -0.23 -10.32
C PHE A 204 -16.18 -0.55 -11.50
N GLN A 205 -15.91 -1.84 -11.73
CA GLN A 205 -15.12 -2.28 -12.88
C GLN A 205 -15.74 -1.81 -14.21
N LYS A 206 -17.06 -1.98 -14.39
CA LYS A 206 -17.78 -1.55 -15.59
C LYS A 206 -17.78 -0.03 -15.79
N SER A 207 -17.87 0.74 -14.70
CA SER A 207 -17.96 2.21 -14.77
C SER A 207 -16.61 2.89 -14.97
N PHE A 208 -15.54 2.39 -14.37
CA PHE A 208 -14.24 3.09 -14.36
C PHE A 208 -13.17 2.43 -15.23
N TRP A 209 -13.18 1.10 -15.42
CA TRP A 209 -12.01 0.38 -15.95
C TRP A 209 -12.32 -0.60 -17.10
N ARG A 210 -13.21 -0.20 -18.01
CA ARG A 210 -13.33 -0.83 -19.34
C ARG A 210 -12.03 -0.75 -20.12
#